data_AF-A0A945B3L0-F1
#
_entry.id   AF-A0A945B3L0-F1
#
_cell.length_a   1.000
_cell.length_b   1.000
_cell.length_c   1.000
_cell.angle_alpha   90.00
_cell.angle_beta   90.00
_cell.angle_gamma   90.00
#
_symmetry.space_group_name_H-M   'P 1'
#
loop_
_entity.id
_entity.type
_entity.pdbx_description
1 polymer ?
#
loop_
_entity_poly.entity_id
_entity_poly.type
_entity_poly.pdbx_seq_one_letter_code
_entity_poly.pdbx_strand_id
1 'polypeptide(L)'
;MLIKPYVSSSLKYCKNNISKERAFTLIEVLVTIVVIGIAATSIMSVFISTVKTSADPLIQQQAVSIAEAYMEEIQSQHFADPVAVETGGAEAGEARATYNDIQDYNGLSDAGAKDQNDVAIVGLTDYDITVTVTAQSLSGTTTIAAADSRRIDITVTHTVIDPIVLSGFRTNH
;
A
#
# COMPACT_ATOMS: atom_id res chain seq x y z
N MET A 1 46.79 -67.34 62.11
CA MET A 1 46.79 -66.27 61.10
C MET A 1 46.40 -66.92 59.77
N LEU A 2 45.15 -66.72 59.35
CA LEU A 2 44.48 -67.48 58.29
C LEU A 2 44.65 -66.81 56.93
N ILE A 3 45.12 -67.55 55.93
CA ILE A 3 45.14 -67.15 54.52
C ILE A 3 43.76 -67.45 53.94
N LYS A 4 43.02 -66.42 53.49
CA LYS A 4 41.76 -66.58 52.75
C LYS A 4 42.02 -66.54 51.23
N PRO A 5 41.39 -67.41 50.43
CA PRO A 5 41.54 -67.38 48.97
C PRO A 5 40.61 -66.33 48.36
N TYR A 6 41.08 -65.63 47.32
CA TYR A 6 40.26 -64.74 46.51
C TYR A 6 39.49 -65.55 45.46
N VAL A 7 38.16 -65.35 45.46
CA VAL A 7 37.22 -65.95 44.51
C VAL A 7 37.29 -65.20 43.17
N SER A 8 37.38 -65.93 42.07
CA SER A 8 37.37 -65.39 40.69
C SER A 8 35.99 -64.88 40.30
N SER A 9 35.87 -63.58 39.97
CA SER A 9 34.64 -63.00 39.41
C SER A 9 34.65 -63.10 37.89
N SER A 10 33.69 -63.82 37.32
CA SER A 10 33.47 -63.92 35.87
C SER A 10 32.99 -62.57 35.31
N LEU A 11 33.81 -61.92 34.48
CA LEU A 11 33.45 -60.71 33.74
C LEU A 11 32.49 -61.07 32.60
N LYS A 12 31.23 -60.67 32.72
CA LYS A 12 30.25 -60.74 31.62
C LYS A 12 30.66 -59.77 30.52
N TYR A 13 30.95 -60.31 29.34
CA TYR A 13 31.27 -59.55 28.13
C TYR A 13 30.01 -58.85 27.60
N CYS A 14 29.98 -57.51 27.66
CA CYS A 14 28.92 -56.74 27.01
C CYS A 14 29.20 -56.70 25.51
N LYS A 15 28.32 -57.29 24.71
CA LYS A 15 28.45 -57.35 23.25
C LYS A 15 27.90 -56.03 22.69
N ASN A 16 28.79 -55.09 22.35
CA ASN A 16 28.42 -53.85 21.65
C ASN A 16 27.89 -54.18 20.26
N ASN A 17 26.58 -54.09 20.05
CA ASN A 17 25.99 -54.05 18.71
C ASN A 17 26.21 -52.64 18.13
N ILE A 18 27.38 -52.42 17.52
CA ILE A 18 27.60 -51.23 16.70
C ILE A 18 26.76 -51.41 15.43
N SER A 19 25.66 -50.67 15.33
CA SER A 19 24.89 -50.53 14.09
C SER A 19 25.84 -50.04 12.99
N LYS A 20 25.84 -50.71 11.83
CA LYS A 20 26.58 -50.24 10.66
C LYS A 20 25.90 -48.99 10.13
N GLU A 21 26.34 -47.83 10.60
CA GLU A 21 26.03 -46.56 9.95
C GLU A 21 26.56 -46.62 8.51
N ARG A 22 25.68 -46.46 7.52
CA ARG A 22 26.07 -46.43 6.11
C ARG A 22 26.69 -45.06 5.84
N ALA A 23 27.95 -45.03 5.44
CA ALA A 23 28.58 -43.82 4.92
C ALA A 23 27.97 -43.45 3.55
N PHE A 24 27.90 -42.15 3.27
CA PHE A 24 27.44 -41.61 1.98
C PHE A 24 28.40 -41.97 0.86
N THR A 25 27.86 -42.23 -0.33
CA THR A 25 28.70 -42.47 -1.52
C THR A 25 29.15 -41.15 -2.15
N LEU A 26 30.30 -41.14 -2.85
CA LEU A 26 30.79 -39.93 -3.53
C LEU A 26 29.78 -39.40 -4.57
N ILE A 27 29.08 -40.31 -5.27
CA ILE A 27 28.06 -39.95 -6.24
C ILE A 27 26.84 -39.30 -5.59
N GLU A 28 26.45 -39.75 -4.40
CA GLU A 28 25.33 -39.19 -3.64
C GLU A 28 25.61 -37.75 -3.23
N VAL A 29 26.80 -37.47 -2.70
CA VAL A 29 27.21 -36.09 -2.35
C VAL A 29 27.23 -35.19 -3.60
N LEU A 30 27.70 -35.70 -4.74
CA LEU A 30 27.74 -34.95 -6.00
C LEU A 30 26.33 -34.59 -6.48
N VAL A 31 25.40 -35.55 -6.49
CA VAL A 31 24.02 -35.28 -6.88
C VAL A 31 23.35 -34.31 -5.90
N THR A 32 23.63 -34.43 -4.59
CA THR A 32 23.09 -33.49 -3.59
C THR A 32 23.53 -32.05 -3.84
N ILE A 33 24.82 -31.78 -4.07
CA ILE A 33 25.29 -30.40 -4.31
C ILE A 33 24.72 -29.82 -5.61
N VAL A 34 24.50 -30.65 -6.64
CA VAL A 34 23.86 -30.22 -7.90
C VAL A 34 22.41 -29.84 -7.66
N VAL A 35 21.66 -30.68 -6.93
CA VAL A 35 20.24 -30.41 -6.61
C VAL A 35 20.10 -29.16 -5.75
N ILE A 36 20.96 -28.97 -4.73
CA ILE A 36 20.96 -27.77 -3.90
C ILE A 36 21.32 -26.53 -4.72
N GLY A 37 22.28 -26.63 -5.65
CA GLY A 37 22.65 -25.53 -6.54
C GLY A 37 21.47 -25.04 -7.38
N ILE A 38 20.74 -25.96 -8.01
CA ILE A 38 19.53 -25.63 -8.78
C ILE A 38 18.45 -25.04 -7.86
N ALA A 39 18.19 -25.65 -6.71
CA ALA A 39 17.20 -25.16 -5.75
C ALA A 39 17.51 -23.73 -5.25
N ALA A 40 18.77 -23.45 -4.92
CA ALA A 40 19.20 -22.14 -4.43
C ALA A 40 19.00 -21.04 -5.47
N THR A 41 19.29 -21.30 -6.75
CA THR A 41 19.06 -20.32 -7.82
C THR A 41 17.59 -19.97 -8.00
N SER A 42 16.69 -20.97 -7.95
CA SER A 42 15.25 -20.76 -8.03
C SER A 42 14.73 -19.95 -6.84
N ILE A 43 15.18 -20.26 -5.63
CA ILE A 43 14.79 -19.54 -4.40
C ILE A 43 15.24 -18.08 -4.47
N MET A 44 16.48 -17.82 -4.90
CA MET A 44 17.01 -16.46 -5.04
C MET A 44 16.16 -15.61 -6.02
N SER A 45 15.71 -16.21 -7.13
CA SER A 45 14.85 -15.51 -8.10
C SER A 45 13.51 -15.10 -7.49
N VAL A 46 12.91 -15.95 -6.66
CA VAL A 46 11.66 -15.63 -5.96
C VAL A 46 11.88 -14.50 -4.95
N PHE A 47 12.95 -14.56 -4.14
CA PHE A 47 13.28 -13.51 -3.18
C PHE A 47 13.48 -12.14 -3.84
N ILE A 48 14.19 -12.07 -4.98
CA ILE A 48 14.41 -10.81 -5.70
C ILE A 48 13.08 -10.25 -6.23
N SER A 49 12.17 -11.11 -6.71
CA SER A 49 10.84 -10.70 -7.17
C SER A 49 10.00 -10.09 -6.04
N THR A 50 9.99 -10.74 -4.86
CA THR A 50 9.24 -10.26 -3.68
C THR A 50 9.75 -8.93 -3.14
N VAL A 51 11.07 -8.71 -3.14
CA VAL A 51 11.65 -7.42 -2.68
C VAL A 51 11.30 -6.29 -3.63
N LYS A 52 11.27 -6.53 -4.95
CA LYS A 52 10.93 -5.49 -5.94
C LYS A 52 9.48 -5.00 -5.85
N THR A 53 8.53 -5.87 -5.54
CA THR A 53 7.12 -5.49 -5.35
C THR A 53 6.82 -4.85 -3.99
N SER A 54 7.83 -4.61 -3.14
CA SER A 54 7.61 -4.08 -1.78
C SER A 54 7.60 -2.54 -1.68
N ALA A 55 8.07 -1.81 -2.69
CA ALA A 55 8.09 -0.34 -2.68
C ALA A 55 6.80 0.29 -3.22
N ASP A 56 6.17 -0.36 -4.21
CA ASP A 56 4.92 0.11 -4.83
C ASP A 56 3.76 0.31 -3.83
N PRO A 57 3.57 -0.56 -2.80
CA PRO A 57 2.51 -0.37 -1.82
C PRO A 57 2.67 0.92 -1.00
N LEU A 58 3.89 1.39 -0.76
CA LEU A 58 4.12 2.64 -0.02
C LEU A 58 3.65 3.85 -0.84
N ILE A 59 4.02 3.92 -2.12
CA ILE A 59 3.67 5.02 -3.02
C ILE A 59 2.15 5.04 -3.25
N GLN A 60 1.52 3.87 -3.40
CA GLN A 60 0.06 3.77 -3.51
C GLN A 60 -0.63 4.25 -2.22
N GLN A 61 -0.16 3.83 -1.04
CA GLN A 61 -0.74 4.28 0.22
C GLN A 61 -0.60 5.80 0.40
N GLN A 62 0.55 6.37 0.00
CA GLN A 62 0.76 7.81 0.01
C GLN A 62 -0.20 8.53 -0.96
N ALA A 63 -0.37 8.03 -2.19
CA ALA A 63 -1.32 8.59 -3.15
C ALA A 63 -2.76 8.56 -2.63
N VAL A 64 -3.16 7.47 -1.95
CA VAL A 64 -4.47 7.36 -1.30
C VAL A 64 -4.61 8.40 -0.20
N SER A 65 -3.62 8.54 0.69
CA SER A 65 -3.68 9.55 1.77
C SER A 65 -3.69 10.98 1.25
N ILE A 66 -3.02 11.28 0.13
CA ILE A 66 -3.11 12.57 -0.55
C ILE A 66 -4.54 12.79 -1.07
N ALA A 67 -5.12 11.80 -1.76
CA ALA A 67 -6.48 11.89 -2.28
C ALA A 67 -7.52 12.08 -1.16
N GLU A 68 -7.37 11.36 -0.05
CA GLU A 68 -8.20 11.49 1.15
C GLU A 68 -8.10 12.89 1.75
N ALA A 69 -6.88 13.43 1.90
CA ALA A 69 -6.69 14.78 2.45
C ALA A 69 -7.37 15.86 1.57
N TYR A 70 -7.22 15.79 0.24
CA TYR A 70 -7.93 16.69 -0.68
C TYR A 70 -9.44 16.49 -0.61
N MET A 71 -9.91 15.25 -0.45
CA MET A 71 -11.34 14.96 -0.30
C MET A 71 -11.91 15.55 0.98
N GLU A 72 -11.20 15.44 2.09
CA GLU A 72 -11.58 16.03 3.38
C GLU A 72 -11.65 17.55 3.31
N GLU A 73 -10.67 18.17 2.66
CA GLU A 73 -10.66 19.61 2.41
C GLU A 73 -11.91 20.04 1.62
N ILE A 74 -12.18 19.41 0.47
CA ILE A 74 -13.33 19.74 -0.37
C ILE A 74 -14.64 19.49 0.39
N GLN A 75 -14.81 18.33 1.02
CA GLN A 75 -16.05 18.00 1.73
C GLN A 75 -16.33 18.89 2.94
N SER A 76 -15.30 19.57 3.48
CA SER A 76 -15.45 20.51 4.59
C SER A 76 -16.10 21.85 4.19
N GLN A 77 -16.16 22.16 2.89
CA GLN A 77 -16.74 23.40 2.37
C GLN A 77 -18.27 23.33 2.27
N HIS A 78 -18.89 24.49 2.03
CA HIS A 78 -20.33 24.56 1.78
C HIS A 78 -20.69 23.85 0.48
N PHE A 79 -21.93 23.37 0.38
CA PHE A 79 -22.41 22.74 -0.86
C PHE A 79 -22.51 23.73 -2.03
N ALA A 80 -22.79 24.98 -1.72
CA ALA A 80 -22.89 26.11 -2.64
C ALA A 80 -22.40 27.37 -1.91
N ASP A 81 -21.86 28.32 -2.67
CA ASP A 81 -21.38 29.62 -2.23
C ASP A 81 -22.52 30.34 -1.47
N PRO A 82 -22.29 30.77 -0.21
CA PRO A 82 -23.28 31.45 0.60
C PRO A 82 -23.52 32.93 0.20
N VAL A 83 -22.69 33.49 -0.67
CA VAL A 83 -22.62 34.91 -1.03
C VAL A 83 -22.88 35.14 -2.53
N ALA A 84 -22.24 34.37 -3.41
CA ALA A 84 -22.29 34.55 -4.85
C ALA A 84 -23.25 33.56 -5.56
N VAL A 85 -23.45 33.78 -6.86
CA VAL A 85 -24.21 32.86 -7.71
C VAL A 85 -23.23 31.88 -8.35
N GLU A 86 -23.50 30.60 -8.15
CA GLU A 86 -22.75 29.47 -8.71
C GLU A 86 -22.42 29.60 -10.20
N THR A 87 -21.14 29.48 -10.52
CA THR A 87 -20.67 29.36 -11.91
C THR A 87 -20.23 27.95 -12.30
N GLY A 88 -20.17 27.02 -11.33
CA GLY A 88 -19.78 25.63 -11.53
C GLY A 88 -18.26 25.40 -11.50
N GLY A 89 -17.54 26.31 -10.86
CA GLY A 89 -16.09 26.38 -10.71
C GLY A 89 -15.75 27.61 -9.86
N ALA A 90 -14.48 27.80 -9.52
CA ALA A 90 -14.05 28.97 -8.76
C ALA A 90 -14.49 30.29 -9.42
N GLU A 91 -15.05 31.19 -8.62
CA GLU A 91 -15.49 32.50 -9.09
C GLU A 91 -14.31 33.45 -9.36
N ALA A 92 -14.61 34.52 -10.12
CA ALA A 92 -13.59 35.46 -10.56
C ALA A 92 -12.86 36.14 -9.38
N GLY A 93 -11.56 35.84 -9.25
CA GLY A 93 -10.70 36.41 -8.22
C GLY A 93 -10.49 35.50 -7.01
N GLU A 94 -11.11 34.32 -7.00
CA GLU A 94 -10.86 33.32 -5.98
C GLU A 94 -9.57 32.53 -6.25
N ALA A 95 -9.00 32.06 -5.16
CA ALA A 95 -7.87 31.14 -5.13
C ALA A 95 -8.09 30.14 -4.00
N ARG A 96 -7.29 29.08 -3.93
CA ARG A 96 -7.42 27.99 -2.94
C ARG A 96 -7.76 28.46 -1.52
N ALA A 97 -7.10 29.52 -1.04
CA ALA A 97 -7.30 30.07 0.31
C ALA A 97 -8.64 30.80 0.53
N THR A 98 -9.36 31.15 -0.54
CA THR A 98 -10.67 31.80 -0.51
C THR A 98 -11.80 30.89 -0.97
N TYR A 99 -11.48 29.66 -1.40
CA TYR A 99 -12.50 28.67 -1.75
C TYR A 99 -13.40 28.44 -0.56
N ASN A 100 -14.70 28.53 -0.80
CA ASN A 100 -15.72 28.59 0.24
C ASN A 100 -16.85 27.56 0.01
N ASP A 101 -16.90 26.99 -1.19
CA ASP A 101 -17.81 25.93 -1.58
C ASP A 101 -17.07 24.75 -2.25
N ILE A 102 -17.81 23.68 -2.56
CA ILE A 102 -17.24 22.49 -3.21
C ILE A 102 -16.95 22.70 -4.70
N GLN A 103 -17.64 23.61 -5.39
CA GLN A 103 -17.51 23.79 -6.83
C GLN A 103 -16.26 24.57 -7.19
N ASP A 104 -15.73 25.38 -6.28
CA ASP A 104 -14.45 26.10 -6.44
C ASP A 104 -13.27 25.19 -6.82
N TYR A 105 -13.31 23.95 -6.38
CA TYR A 105 -12.26 22.96 -6.66
C TYR A 105 -12.39 22.32 -8.04
N ASN A 106 -13.46 22.61 -8.79
CA ASN A 106 -13.67 22.04 -10.11
C ASN A 106 -12.60 22.50 -11.11
N GLY A 107 -11.86 21.56 -11.68
CA GLY A 107 -10.77 21.86 -12.61
C GLY A 107 -9.47 22.22 -11.92
N LEU A 108 -9.37 22.07 -10.59
CA LEU A 108 -8.12 22.22 -9.87
C LEU A 108 -7.07 21.25 -10.41
N SER A 109 -5.86 21.74 -10.65
CA SER A 109 -4.71 20.97 -11.07
C SER A 109 -3.46 21.46 -10.34
N ASP A 110 -2.97 20.65 -9.42
CA ASP A 110 -1.76 20.91 -8.64
C ASP A 110 -0.62 20.03 -9.14
N ALA A 111 0.53 20.66 -9.41
CA ALA A 111 1.79 19.95 -9.57
C ALA A 111 2.47 19.82 -8.21
N GLY A 112 2.62 18.60 -7.72
CA GLY A 112 2.98 18.32 -6.32
C GLY A 112 1.81 18.48 -5.35
N ALA A 113 1.78 17.67 -4.29
CA ALA A 113 0.77 17.80 -3.24
C ALA A 113 0.95 19.11 -2.45
N LYS A 114 -0.17 19.79 -2.19
CA LYS A 114 -0.25 21.03 -1.41
C LYS A 114 -1.24 20.89 -0.26
N ASP A 115 -1.12 21.77 0.73
CA ASP A 115 -2.12 21.94 1.77
C ASP A 115 -3.25 22.88 1.35
N GLN A 116 -4.25 23.04 2.22
CA GLN A 116 -5.42 23.92 1.99
C GLN A 116 -5.07 25.41 1.80
N ASN A 117 -3.84 25.82 2.13
CA ASN A 117 -3.36 27.20 1.99
C ASN A 117 -2.50 27.37 0.73
N ASP A 118 -2.53 26.41 -0.20
CA ASP A 118 -1.70 26.37 -1.42
C ASP A 118 -0.19 26.25 -1.13
N VAL A 119 0.19 25.70 0.02
CA VAL A 119 1.59 25.49 0.39
C VAL A 119 2.02 24.07 0.02
N ALA A 120 3.09 23.95 -0.78
CA ALA A 120 3.63 22.65 -1.19
C ALA A 120 4.12 21.81 0.00
N ILE A 121 3.75 20.53 0.02
CA ILE A 121 4.18 19.57 1.03
C ILE A 121 5.53 18.98 0.62
N VAL A 122 6.56 19.24 1.43
CA VAL A 122 7.91 18.75 1.17
C VAL A 122 7.93 17.22 1.10
N GLY A 123 8.50 16.69 0.02
CA GLY A 123 8.63 15.24 -0.20
C GLY A 123 7.46 14.61 -0.97
N LEU A 124 6.43 15.38 -1.33
CA LEU A 124 5.29 14.91 -2.14
C LEU A 124 5.17 15.65 -3.49
N THR A 125 6.28 16.22 -3.98
CA THR A 125 6.33 16.98 -5.24
C THR A 125 6.17 16.13 -6.49
N ASP A 126 6.38 14.81 -6.37
CA ASP A 126 6.29 13.87 -7.48
C ASP A 126 4.85 13.35 -7.72
N TYR A 127 3.89 13.85 -6.95
CA TYR A 127 2.47 13.54 -7.07
C TYR A 127 1.72 14.72 -7.68
N ASP A 128 1.06 14.51 -8.82
CA ASP A 128 0.18 15.52 -9.41
C ASP A 128 -1.28 15.18 -9.09
N ILE A 129 -2.07 16.22 -8.78
CA ILE A 129 -3.46 16.09 -8.34
C ILE A 129 -4.35 16.87 -9.28
N THR A 130 -5.42 16.22 -9.76
CA THR A 130 -6.50 16.89 -10.47
C THR A 130 -7.83 16.61 -9.81
N VAL A 131 -8.68 17.62 -9.71
CA VAL A 131 -10.03 17.51 -9.15
C VAL A 131 -11.06 17.90 -10.20
N THR A 132 -12.11 17.09 -10.30
CA THR A 132 -13.31 17.44 -11.07
C THR A 132 -14.54 17.30 -10.19
N VAL A 133 -15.40 18.31 -10.25
CA VAL A 133 -16.65 18.35 -9.50
C VAL A 133 -17.79 18.48 -10.51
N THR A 134 -18.74 17.56 -10.45
CA THR A 134 -19.82 17.48 -11.45
C THR A 134 -21.18 17.27 -10.80
N ALA A 135 -22.20 17.93 -11.33
CA ALA A 135 -23.58 17.68 -10.95
C ALA A 135 -24.01 16.28 -11.39
N GLN A 136 -24.50 15.45 -10.46
CA GLN A 136 -24.90 14.08 -10.76
C GLN A 136 -26.12 13.70 -9.94
N SER A 137 -27.17 13.21 -10.60
CA SER A 137 -28.35 12.65 -9.94
C SER A 137 -28.01 11.32 -9.27
N LEU A 138 -28.45 11.11 -8.02
CA LEU A 138 -28.37 9.81 -7.36
C LEU A 138 -29.76 9.17 -7.36
N SER A 139 -29.84 7.97 -7.92
CA SER A 139 -31.08 7.20 -8.00
C SER A 139 -30.99 6.01 -7.06
N GLY A 140 -31.87 5.98 -6.05
CA GLY A 140 -32.05 4.87 -5.13
C GLY A 140 -33.53 4.69 -4.79
N THR A 141 -33.86 4.53 -3.51
CA THR A 141 -35.26 4.53 -3.04
C THR A 141 -35.91 5.91 -3.19
N THR A 142 -35.11 6.97 -3.06
CA THR A 142 -35.45 8.34 -3.44
C THR A 142 -34.48 8.82 -4.52
N THR A 143 -34.92 9.76 -5.35
CA THR A 143 -34.04 10.40 -6.33
C THR A 143 -33.57 11.74 -5.77
N ILE A 144 -32.26 11.94 -5.72
CA ILE A 144 -31.65 13.26 -5.48
C ILE A 144 -31.38 13.88 -6.85
N ALA A 145 -31.94 15.06 -7.10
CA ALA A 145 -31.74 15.76 -8.37
C ALA A 145 -30.26 16.11 -8.56
N ALA A 146 -29.81 16.22 -9.81
CA ALA A 146 -28.43 16.61 -10.10
C ALA A 146 -28.07 18.00 -9.54
N ALA A 147 -29.07 18.88 -9.37
CA ALA A 147 -28.86 20.18 -8.73
C ALA A 147 -28.47 20.06 -7.24
N ASP A 148 -28.95 19.03 -6.55
CA ASP A 148 -28.78 18.80 -5.11
C ASP A 148 -27.67 17.79 -4.78
N SER A 149 -26.85 17.45 -5.77
CA SER A 149 -25.75 16.52 -5.59
C SER A 149 -24.56 16.86 -6.47
N ARG A 150 -23.35 16.70 -5.92
CA ARG A 150 -22.09 16.79 -6.65
C ARG A 150 -21.29 15.49 -6.47
N ARG A 151 -20.77 14.96 -7.58
CA ARG A 151 -19.71 13.94 -7.59
C ARG A 151 -18.36 14.66 -7.65
N ILE A 152 -17.49 14.31 -6.73
CA ILE A 152 -16.12 14.81 -6.63
C ILE A 152 -15.21 13.66 -7.02
N ASP A 153 -14.40 13.84 -8.05
CA ASP A 153 -13.36 12.90 -8.45
C ASP A 153 -12.00 13.54 -8.26
N ILE A 154 -11.15 12.88 -7.48
CA ILE A 154 -9.77 13.30 -7.22
C ILE A 154 -8.88 12.24 -7.85
N THR A 155 -8.05 12.67 -8.79
CA THR A 155 -7.05 11.80 -9.42
C THR A 155 -5.67 12.20 -8.95
N VAL A 156 -4.95 11.27 -8.34
CA VAL A 156 -3.55 11.43 -7.95
C VAL A 156 -2.70 10.59 -8.88
N THR A 157 -1.73 11.22 -9.53
CA THR A 157 -0.82 10.56 -10.48
C THR A 157 0.61 10.62 -9.96
N HIS A 158 1.39 9.60 -10.29
CA HIS A 158 2.80 9.50 -9.94
C HIS A 158 3.51 8.69 -11.03
N THR A 159 4.78 9.00 -11.32
CA THR A 159 5.49 8.44 -12.49
C THR A 159 5.70 6.92 -12.48
N VAL A 160 5.57 6.27 -11.31
CA VAL A 160 5.90 4.86 -11.08
C VAL A 160 4.66 3.97 -10.86
N ILE A 161 3.48 4.56 -10.60
CA ILE A 161 2.24 3.81 -10.35
C ILE A 161 1.13 4.27 -11.28
N ASP A 162 0.13 3.42 -11.50
CA ASP A 162 -1.08 3.85 -12.20
C ASP A 162 -1.84 4.92 -11.38
N PRO A 163 -2.59 5.83 -12.04
CA PRO A 163 -3.38 6.83 -11.35
C PRO A 163 -4.34 6.23 -10.33
N ILE A 164 -4.38 6.83 -9.14
CA ILE A 164 -5.37 6.52 -8.11
C ILE A 164 -6.50 7.53 -8.21
N VAL A 165 -7.74 7.04 -8.29
CA VAL A 165 -8.94 7.89 -8.32
C VAL A 165 -9.77 7.63 -7.06
N LEU A 166 -10.03 8.68 -6.30
CA LEU A 166 -10.97 8.67 -5.19
C LEU A 166 -12.22 9.47 -5.58
N SER A 167 -13.38 8.80 -5.54
CA SER A 167 -14.68 9.43 -5.84
C SER A 167 -15.51 9.58 -4.57
N GLY A 168 -16.12 10.75 -4.41
CA GLY A 168 -17.04 11.07 -3.33
C GLY A 168 -18.32 11.72 -3.85
N PHE A 169 -19.37 11.71 -3.03
CA PHE A 169 -20.61 12.44 -3.31
C PHE A 169 -20.92 13.38 -2.14
N ARG A 170 -21.29 14.62 -2.46
CA ARG A 170 -21.84 15.59 -1.51
C ARG A 170 -23.26 15.91 -1.93
N THR A 171 -24.21 15.81 -1.00
CA THR A 171 -25.62 16.18 -1.24
C THR A 171 -25.99 17.42 -0.44
N ASN A 172 -26.87 18.23 -1.02
CA ASN A 172 -27.54 19.34 -0.37
C ASN A 172 -28.60 18.78 0.60
N HIS A 173 -28.48 19.08 1.90
CA HIS A 173 -29.39 18.58 2.93
C HIS A 173 -29.73 19.67 3.95
#